data_AF-A0A1Y4WDW9-F1
#
_entry.id   AF-A0A1Y4WDW9-F1
#
_cell.length_a   1.000
_cell.length_b   1.000
_cell.length_c   1.000
_cell.angle_alpha   90.00
_cell.angle_beta   90.00
_cell.angle_gamma   90.00
#
_symmetry.space_group_name_H-M   'P 1'
#
loop_
_entity.id
_entity.type
_entity.pdbx_description
1 polymer ?
#
loop_
_entity_poly.entity_id
_entity_poly.type
_entity_poly.pdbx_seq_one_letter_code
_entity_poly.pdbx_strand_id
1 'polypeptide(L)' 'MSEETRTMQTADTTPARAPEDAPALVKKIGKTTYKVRVHFSNTSTETMSDKIKRMLKNEIQQM' A
#
# COMPACT_ATOMS: atom_id res chain seq x y z
N MET A 1 -28.94 18.82 26.69
CA MET A 1 -29.59 17.88 25.76
C MET A 1 -29.00 18.19 24.38
N SER A 2 -27.71 17.97 24.18
CA SER A 2 -27.09 16.68 23.83
C SER A 2 -27.31 16.40 22.34
N GLU A 3 -26.31 16.71 21.51
CA GLU A 3 -25.47 15.73 20.77
C GLU A 3 -26.13 15.42 19.40
N GLU A 4 -25.48 15.41 18.25
CA GLU A 4 -24.15 14.91 17.90
C GLU A 4 -23.79 15.49 16.51
N THR A 5 -22.85 16.43 16.43
CA THR A 5 -22.28 16.85 15.14
C THR A 5 -21.30 15.77 14.71
N ARG A 6 -21.74 14.93 13.77
CA ARG A 6 -20.96 13.91 13.09
C ARG A 6 -19.70 14.53 12.46
N THR A 7 -18.60 14.54 13.21
CA THR A 7 -17.26 14.76 12.68
C THR A 7 -16.90 13.58 11.80
N MET A 8 -17.25 13.67 10.51
CA MET A 8 -16.61 12.88 9.48
C MET A 8 -15.15 13.33 9.46
N GLN A 9 -14.28 12.49 9.99
CA GLN A 9 -12.84 12.63 9.94
C GLN A 9 -12.45 12.64 8.45
N THR A 10 -12.31 13.83 7.88
CA THR A 10 -11.59 14.04 6.63
C THR A 10 -10.13 13.74 6.93
N ALA A 11 -9.76 12.48 6.79
CA ALA A 11 -8.37 12.10 6.64
C ALA A 11 -7.86 12.91 5.45
N ASP A 12 -6.95 13.83 5.72
CA ASP A 12 -6.18 14.60 4.75
C ASP A 12 -5.50 13.61 3.80
N THR A 13 -6.25 13.18 2.79
CA THR A 13 -5.76 12.29 1.76
C THR A 13 -5.04 13.21 0.81
N THR A 14 -3.80 13.53 1.17
CA THR A 14 -2.83 14.09 0.24
C THR A 14 -2.96 13.26 -1.04
N PRO A 15 -3.30 13.86 -2.20
CA PRO A 15 -3.46 13.09 -3.42
C PRO A 15 -2.13 12.37 -3.65
N ALA A 16 -2.18 11.04 -3.57
CA ALA A 16 -1.02 10.20 -3.80
C ALA A 16 -0.49 10.57 -5.19
N ARG A 17 0.67 11.23 -5.21
CA ARG A 17 1.39 11.57 -6.45
C ARG A 17 1.43 10.31 -7.31
N ALA A 18 1.20 10.46 -8.62
CA ALA A 18 1.11 9.35 -9.55
C ALA A 18 2.18 8.29 -9.22
N PRO A 19 1.85 6.98 -9.21
CA PRO A 19 2.68 5.93 -8.62
C PRO A 19 4.10 5.90 -9.20
N GLU A 20 4.30 6.44 -10.39
CA GLU A 20 5.57 6.61 -11.09
C GLU A 20 6.60 7.48 -10.36
N ASP A 21 6.15 8.42 -9.53
CA ASP A 21 7.01 9.41 -8.86
C ASP A 21 7.28 9.08 -7.38
N ALA A 22 6.66 8.01 -6.86
CA ALA A 22 6.90 7.55 -5.50
C ALA A 22 8.28 6.86 -5.40
N PRO A 23 9.05 7.11 -4.32
CA PRO A 23 10.33 6.46 -4.13
C PRO A 23 10.16 4.94 -4.11
N ALA A 24 10.93 4.26 -4.96
CA ALA A 24 10.91 2.81 -5.08
C ALA A 24 12.26 2.23 -4.65
N LEU A 25 12.21 1.15 -3.87
CA LEU A 25 13.37 0.32 -3.61
C LEU A 25 13.59 -0.60 -4.81
N VAL A 26 14.69 -0.41 -5.52
CA VAL A 26 15.09 -1.29 -6.63
C VAL A 26 16.18 -2.25 -6.13
N LYS A 27 15.94 -3.55 -6.25
CA LYS A 27 16.90 -4.58 -5.86
C LYS A 27 16.94 -5.69 -6.90
N LYS A 28 18.15 -6.04 -7.35
CA LYS A 28 18.37 -7.20 -8.21
C LYS A 28 18.73 -8.42 -7.35
N ILE A 29 17.97 -9.51 -7.54
CA ILE A 29 18.21 -10.80 -6.88
C ILE A 29 18.27 -11.85 -7.99
N GLY A 30 19.46 -12.45 -8.18
CA GLY A 30 19.72 -13.32 -9.32
C GLY A 30 19.55 -12.59 -10.66
N LYS A 31 18.68 -13.10 -11.53
CA LYS A 31 18.36 -12.50 -12.84
C LYS A 31 17.21 -11.50 -12.78
N THR A 32 16.48 -11.42 -11.67
CA THR A 32 15.25 -10.65 -11.55
C THR A 32 15.52 -9.31 -10.86
N THR A 33 15.00 -8.23 -11.45
CA THR A 33 15.03 -6.89 -10.86
C THR A 33 13.68 -6.61 -10.21
N TYR A 34 13.67 -6.44 -8.90
CA TYR A 34 12.50 -6.11 -8.12
C TYR A 34 12.42 -4.59 -7.93
N LYS A 35 11.28 -3.99 -8.27
CA LYS A 35 10.94 -2.59 -7.97
C LYS A 35 9.82 -2.59 -6.95
N VAL A 36 10.13 -2.23 -5.70
CA VAL A 36 9.18 -2.25 -4.58
C VAL A 36 8.80 -0.82 -4.22
N ARG A 37 7.49 -0.51 -4.28
CA ARG A 37 6.93 0.77 -3.82
C ARG A 37 6.21 0.54 -2.49
N VAL A 38 6.56 1.34 -1.48
CA VAL A 38 5.96 1.24 -0.13
C VAL A 38 4.89 2.31 0.02
N HIS A 39 3.72 1.91 0.51
CA HIS A 39 2.67 2.83 0.93
C HIS A 39 2.43 2.61 2.42
N PHE A 40 2.62 3.67 3.21
CA PHE A 40 2.29 3.66 4.62
C PHE A 40 0.79 3.91 4.78
N SER A 41 0.14 3.12 5.63
CA SER A 41 -1.24 3.33 6.02
C SER A 41 -1.36 3.17 7.53
N ASN A 42 -2.07 4.10 8.18
CA ASN A 42 -2.32 4.06 9.61
C ASN A 42 -3.24 2.90 10.03
N THR A 43 -3.98 2.31 9.08
CA THR A 43 -4.94 1.23 9.35
C THR A 43 -4.44 -0.14 8.87
N SER A 44 -3.32 -0.20 8.14
CA SER A 44 -2.78 -1.45 7.62
C SER A 44 -1.90 -2.13 8.67
N THR A 45 -2.32 -3.31 9.10
CA THR A 45 -1.56 -4.21 9.97
C THR A 45 -0.74 -5.22 9.18
N GLU A 46 -0.83 -5.21 7.84
CA GLU A 46 -0.10 -6.15 6.98
C GLU A 46 1.40 -5.87 7.02
N THR A 47 2.20 -6.93 7.22
CA THR A 47 3.65 -6.84 7.02
C THR A 47 3.99 -6.93 5.53
N MET A 48 5.23 -6.55 5.18
CA MET A 48 5.76 -6.74 3.81
C MET A 48 5.62 -8.19 3.35
N SER A 49 5.93 -9.14 4.23
CA SER A 49 5.87 -10.57 3.95
C SER A 49 4.44 -11.02 3.63
N ASP A 50 3.46 -10.55 4.39
CA ASP A 50 2.05 -10.90 4.17
C ASP A 50 1.54 -10.36 2.83
N LYS A 51 1.90 -9.11 2.53
CA LYS A 51 1.52 -8.45 1.29
C LYS A 51 2.13 -9.14 0.06
N ILE A 52 3.41 -9.52 0.11
CA ILE A 52 4.07 -10.25 -0.99
C ILE A 52 3.41 -11.61 -1.21
N LYS A 53 3.18 -12.39 -0.15
CA LYS A 53 2.50 -13.70 -0.24
C LYS A 53 1.12 -13.56 -0.87
N ARG A 54 0.35 -12.55 -0.44
CA ARG A 54 -0.98 -12.27 -0.99
C ARG A 54 -0.95 -11.90 -2.46
N MET A 55 -0.01 -11.04 -2.87
CA MET A 55 0.17 -10.68 -4.29
C MET A 55 0.46 -11.91 -5.15
N LEU A 56 1.38 -12.78 -4.71
CA LEU A 56 1.71 -14.01 -5.43
C LEU A 56 0.51 -14.96 -5.55
N LYS A 57 -0.26 -15.14 -4.47
CA LYS A 57 -1.46 -15.98 -4.50
C LYS A 57 -2.50 -15.43 -5.46
N ASN A 58 -2.76 -14.12 -5.41
CA ASN A 58 -3.75 -13.47 -6.25
C ASN A 58 -3.38 -13.50 -7.75
N GLU A 59 -2.09 -13.46 -8.07
CA GLU A 59 -1.62 -13.58 -9.45
C GLU A 59 -1.88 -14.99 -10.01
N ILE A 60 -1.57 -16.03 -9.22
CA ILE A 60 -1.81 -17.43 -9.61
C ILE A 60 -3.30 -17.72 -9.75
N GLN A 61 -4.17 -17.09 -8.94
CA GLN A 61 -5.62 -17.27 -9.05
C GLN A 61 -6.26 -16.48 -10.20
N GLN A 62 -5.57 -15.45 -10.72
CA GLN A 62 -6.04 -14.65 -11.85
C GLN A 62 -5.52 -15.17 -13.20
N MET A 63 -4.63 -16.17 -13.20
CA MET A 63 -4.31 -16.99 -14.38
C MET A 63 -5.28 -18.17 -14.51
#